data_AF-A0A0G9K8Y9-F1
#
_entry.id   AF-A0A0G9K8Y9-F1
#
_cell.length_a   1.000
_cell.length_b   1.000
_cell.length_c   1.000
_cell.angle_alpha   90.00
_cell.angle_beta   90.00
_cell.angle_gamma   90.00
#
_symmetry.space_group_name_H-M   'P 1'
#
loop_
_entity.id
_entity.type
_entity.pdbx_description
1 polymer ?
#
loop_
_entity_poly.entity_id
_entity_poly.type
_entity_poly.pdbx_seq_one_letter_code
_entity_poly.pdbx_strand_id
1 'polypeptide(L)' 'TCYGFVDGLERELGYFSLDELESVRGLFGLKVERDLSFKPTRLSKVKVK' A
#
# COMPACT_ATOMS: atom_id res chain seq x y z
N THR A 1 12.68 0.71 3.14
CA THR A 1 11.97 1.32 2.00
C THR A 1 11.51 0.24 1.05
N CYS A 2 10.30 0.36 0.53
CA CYS A 2 9.66 -0.58 -0.38
C CYS A 2 9.39 0.09 -1.73
N TYR A 3 9.28 -0.69 -2.80
CA TYR A 3 8.84 -0.22 -4.11
C TYR A 3 7.62 -1.01 -4.56
N GLY A 4 6.59 -0.34 -5.05
CA GLY A 4 5.36 -1.02 -5.44
C GLY A 4 4.33 -0.14 -6.11
N PHE A 5 3.21 -0.76 -6.44
CA PHE A 5 2.05 -0.10 -7.02
C PHE A 5 1.21 0.55 -5.92
N VAL A 6 0.90 1.83 -6.09
CA VAL A 6 0.10 2.63 -5.17
C VAL A 6 -1.16 3.06 -5.92
N ASP A 7 -2.32 2.70 -5.39
CA ASP A 7 -3.64 3.16 -5.85
C ASP A 7 -4.16 4.16 -4.81
N GLY A 8 -3.82 5.44 -4.99
CA GLY A 8 -4.16 6.52 -4.08
C GLY A 8 -4.96 7.62 -4.78
N LEU A 9 -4.47 8.86 -4.72
CA LEU A 9 -5.01 9.97 -5.53
C LEU A 9 -4.84 9.70 -7.03
N GLU A 10 -3.68 9.17 -7.41
CA GLU A 10 -3.37 8.72 -8.75
C GLU A 10 -2.76 7.31 -8.65
N ARG A 11 -2.83 6.57 -9.77
CA ARG A 11 -2.24 5.23 -9.87
C ARG A 11 -0.79 5.32 -10.32
N GLU A 12 0.14 4.93 -9.45
CA GLU A 12 1.57 5.06 -9.72
C GLU A 12 2.41 3.85 -9.27
N LEU A 13 3.65 3.80 -9.78
CA LEU A 13 4.70 2.89 -9.31
C LEU A 13 5.79 3.72 -8.65
N GLY A 14 5.93 3.56 -7.34
CA GLY A 14 6.75 4.45 -6.54
C GLY A 14 7.36 3.77 -5.32
N TYR A 15 8.21 4.52 -4.63
CA TYR A 15 8.78 4.11 -3.35
C TYR A 15 7.88 4.56 -2.21
N PHE A 16 7.78 3.74 -1.17
CA PHE A 16 7.07 4.06 0.07
C PHE A 16 7.79 3.47 1.28
N SER A 17 7.49 3.97 2.47
CA SER A 17 8.07 3.49 3.72
C SER A 17 7.01 2.80 4.59
N LEU A 18 7.31 1.59 5.07
CA LEU A 18 6.44 0.91 6.04
C LEU A 18 6.42 1.65 7.38
N ASP A 19 7.56 2.20 7.82
CA ASP A 19 7.64 2.95 9.07
C ASP A 19 6.76 4.20 9.02
N GLU A 20 6.71 4.86 7.86
CA GLU A 20 5.81 5.99 7.63
C GLU A 20 4.35 5.55 7.72
N LEU A 21 3.96 4.48 7.01
CA LEU A 21 2.61 3.91 7.06
C LEU A 21 2.19 3.48 8.48
N GLU A 22 3.10 2.90 9.26
CA GLU A 22 2.86 2.50 10.64
C GLU A 22 2.74 3.68 11.61
N SER A 23 3.30 4.85 11.25
CA SER A 23 3.17 6.08 12.03
C SER A 23 1.81 6.78 11.85
N VAL A 24 1.13 6.52 10.72
CA VAL A 24 -0.17 7.13 10.41
C VAL A 24 -1.23 6.73 11.44
N ARG A 25 -2.03 7.71 11.85
CA ARG A 25 -3.21 7.53 12.70
C ARG A 25 -4.41 8.15 12.00
N GLY A 26 -5.36 7.31 11.62
CA GLY A 26 -6.62 7.71 11.01
C GLY A 26 -7.64 8.18 12.04
N LEU A 27 -8.90 8.27 11.61
CA LEU A 27 -10.01 8.57 12.50
C LEU A 27 -10.06 7.55 13.66
N PHE A 28 -10.36 8.03 14.87
CA PHE A 28 -10.32 7.24 16.11
C PHE A 28 -8.93 6.68 16.50
N GLY A 29 -7.85 7.19 15.91
CA GLY A 29 -6.48 6.79 16.26
C GLY A 29 -6.08 5.41 15.71
N LEU A 30 -6.83 4.88 14.73
CA LEU A 30 -6.53 3.59 14.12
C LEU A 30 -5.31 3.67 13.20
N LYS A 31 -4.52 2.59 13.17
CA LYS A 31 -3.38 2.45 12.24
C LYS A 31 -3.85 1.98 10.86
N VAL A 32 -2.98 2.11 9.87
CA VAL A 32 -3.17 1.50 8.55
C VAL A 32 -3.26 -0.03 8.70
N GLU A 33 -4.28 -0.63 8.08
CA GLU A 33 -4.44 -2.08 8.05
C GLU A 33 -3.43 -2.71 7.08
N ARG A 34 -2.89 -3.88 7.45
CA ARG A 34 -1.98 -4.66 6.61
C ARG A 34 -2.52 -6.06 6.38
N ASP A 35 -2.51 -6.51 5.14
CA ASP A 35 -2.80 -7.90 4.79
C ASP A 35 -1.57 -8.79 5.08
N LEU A 36 -1.64 -9.54 6.18
CA LEU A 36 -0.59 -10.49 6.58
C LEU A 36 -0.60 -11.80 5.78
N SER A 37 -1.67 -12.06 5.03
CA SER A 37 -1.81 -13.27 4.19
C SER A 37 -1.56 -13.00 2.71
N PHE A 38 -1.00 -11.83 2.39
CA PHE A 38 -0.75 -11.40 1.03
C PHE A 38 0.09 -12.42 0.25
N LYS A 39 -0.41 -12.81 -0.93
CA LYS A 39 0.32 -13.67 -1.88
C LYS A 39 0.82 -12.83 -3.05
N PRO A 40 2.14 -12.88 -3.36
CA PRO A 40 2.70 -12.14 -4.49
C PRO A 40 1.90 -12.35 -5.77
N THR A 41 1.44 -11.26 -6.36
CA THR A 41 0.58 -11.26 -7.54
C THR A 41 1.19 -10.36 -8.61
N ARG A 42 1.09 -10.79 -9.88
CA ARG A 42 1.57 -10.00 -11.01
C ARG A 42 0.78 -8.70 -11.10
N LEU A 43 1.48 -7.58 -11.29
CA LEU A 43 0.85 -6.27 -11.45
C LEU A 43 -0.20 -6.25 -12.57
N SER A 44 0.01 -6.98 -13.67
CA SER A 44 -0.96 -7.07 -14.78
C SER A 44 -2.30 -7.69 -14.38
N LYS A 45 -2.36 -8.47 -13.30
CA LYS A 45 -3.62 -8.99 -12.74
C LYS A 45 -4.32 -8.01 -11.81
N VAL A 46 -3.59 -7.04 -11.27
CA VAL A 46 -4.12 -6.04 -10.32
C VAL A 46 -4.55 -4.77 -11.06
N LYS A 47 -3.78 -4.35 -12.06
CA LYS A 47 -4.03 -3.16 -12.89
C LYS A 47 -5.08 -3.41 -13.99
N VAL A 48 -6.03 -4.30 -13.77
CA VAL A 48 -7.12 -4.52 -14.74
C VAL A 48 -7.93 -3.23 -14.86
N LYS A 49 -8.25 -2.85 -16.10
CA LYS A 49 -8.94 -1.61 -16.47
C LYS A 49 -10.28 -1.46 -15.75
#